data_AF-A0A397EYH7-F1
#
_entry.id   AF-A0A397EYH7-F1
#
_cell.length_a   1.000
_cell.length_b   1.000
_cell.length_c   1.000
_cell.angle_alpha   90.00
_cell.angle_beta   90.00
_cell.angle_gamma   90.00
#
_symmetry.space_group_name_H-M   'P 1'
#
loop_
_entity.id
_entity.type
_entity.pdbx_description
1 polymer ?
#
loop_
_entity_poly.entity_id
_entity_poly.type
_entity_poly.pdbx_seq_one_letter_code
_entity_poly.pdbx_strand_id
1 'polypeptide(L)'
;MKFCSNRSIRQTLWHAFNVKANANELVVVEMLQLRHELAQLLGFATFAELSLANKVAPSVDAVLDTLEELRDKALPRSQAELRLLEEFAASHDHPLPLQQWDIPYW
;
A
#
# COMPACT_ATOMS: atom_id res chain seq x y z
N MET A 1 -17.13 -1.41 -6.67
CA MET A 1 -16.04 -2.35 -7.02
C MET A 1 -16.54 -3.79 -7.05
N LYS A 2 -16.89 -4.40 -5.91
CA LYS A 2 -17.23 -5.84 -5.83
C LYS A 2 -18.41 -6.32 -6.68
N PHE A 3 -19.49 -5.54 -6.76
CA PHE A 3 -20.74 -5.99 -7.42
C PHE A 3 -21.02 -5.29 -8.76
N CYS A 4 -20.10 -4.43 -9.22
CA CYS A 4 -20.30 -3.67 -10.45
C CYS A 4 -19.74 -4.46 -11.63
N SER A 5 -20.60 -5.09 -12.42
CA SER A 5 -20.20 -5.85 -13.62
C SER A 5 -19.58 -4.96 -14.70
N ASN A 6 -19.94 -3.67 -14.74
CA ASN A 6 -19.36 -2.72 -15.69
C ASN A 6 -17.91 -2.35 -15.31
N ARG A 7 -16.95 -2.93 -16.03
CA ARG A 7 -15.51 -2.71 -15.83
C ARG A 7 -15.08 -1.25 -15.96
N SER A 8 -15.64 -0.50 -16.92
CA SER A 8 -15.28 0.91 -17.14
C SER A 8 -15.67 1.79 -15.94
N ILE A 9 -16.82 1.49 -15.31
CA ILE A 9 -17.23 2.16 -14.06
C ILE A 9 -16.27 1.81 -12.91
N ARG A 10 -15.87 0.54 -12.77
CA ARG A 10 -14.87 0.15 -11.76
C ARG A 10 -13.55 0.88 -11.95
N GLN A 11 -13.05 0.95 -13.19
CA GLN A 11 -11.83 1.67 -13.53
C GLN A 11 -11.93 3.15 -13.16
N THR A 12 -13.02 3.82 -13.58
CA THR A 12 -13.25 5.24 -13.30
C THR A 12 -13.30 5.50 -11.79
N LEU A 13 -14.02 4.67 -11.05
CA LEU A 13 -14.15 4.80 -9.60
C LEU A 13 -12.81 4.55 -8.89
N TRP A 14 -12.05 3.55 -9.34
CA TRP A 14 -10.72 3.26 -8.79
C TRP A 14 -9.76 4.44 -9.02
N HIS A 15 -9.69 5.00 -10.22
CA HIS A 15 -8.86 6.18 -10.47
C HIS A 15 -9.31 7.36 -9.63
N ALA A 16 -10.60 7.71 -9.66
CA ALA A 16 -11.14 8.82 -8.89
C ALA A 16 -10.86 8.67 -7.39
N PHE A 17 -10.93 7.44 -6.85
CA PHE A 17 -10.61 7.15 -5.46
C PHE A 17 -9.12 7.33 -5.14
N ASN A 18 -8.22 6.89 -6.01
CA ASN A 18 -6.77 6.94 -5.77
C ASN A 18 -6.16 8.33 -6.00
N VAL A 19 -6.83 9.23 -6.74
CA VAL A 19 -6.37 10.63 -6.93
C VAL A 19 -7.07 11.63 -6.01
N LYS A 20 -7.86 11.17 -5.04
CA LYS A 20 -8.50 12.07 -4.07
C LYS A 20 -7.45 12.88 -3.31
N ALA A 21 -7.80 14.14 -3.04
CA ALA A 21 -6.96 15.05 -2.26
C ALA A 21 -5.55 15.25 -2.85
N ASN A 22 -5.42 15.30 -4.18
CA ASN A 22 -4.13 15.53 -4.86
C ASN A 22 -3.41 16.81 -4.36
N ALA A 23 -4.15 17.83 -3.92
CA ALA A 23 -3.59 19.03 -3.31
C ALA A 23 -2.79 18.78 -2.01
N ASN A 24 -2.94 17.61 -1.39
CA ASN A 24 -2.18 17.24 -0.19
C ASN A 24 -0.72 16.90 -0.50
N GLU A 25 -0.31 16.75 -1.75
CA GLU A 25 1.07 16.44 -2.12
C GLU A 25 2.07 17.41 -1.47
N LEU A 26 1.84 18.72 -1.64
CA LEU A 26 2.71 19.75 -1.06
C LEU A 26 2.70 19.72 0.48
N VAL A 27 1.54 19.49 1.09
CA VAL A 27 1.39 19.38 2.54
C VAL A 27 2.17 18.18 3.07
N VAL A 28 2.15 17.04 2.38
CA VAL A 28 2.90 15.85 2.77
C VAL A 28 4.41 16.10 2.65
N VAL A 29 4.86 16.75 1.58
CA VAL A 29 6.28 17.09 1.39
C VAL A 29 6.77 18.00 2.52
N GLU A 30 6.04 19.08 2.82
CA GLU A 30 6.39 19.99 3.91
C GLU A 30 6.36 19.26 5.28
N MET A 31 5.35 18.44 5.52
CA MET A 31 5.26 17.64 6.76
C MET A 31 6.44 16.68 6.91
N LEU A 32 6.93 16.07 5.83
CA LEU A 32 8.11 15.18 5.88
C LEU A 32 9.39 15.96 6.20
N GLN A 33 9.56 17.16 5.64
CA GLN A 33 10.68 18.05 5.96
C GLN A 33 10.66 18.46 7.43
N LEU A 34 9.52 18.99 7.90
CA LEU A 34 9.35 19.40 9.30
C LEU A 34 9.54 18.25 10.29
N ARG A 35 9.09 17.04 9.95
CA ARG A 35 9.32 15.84 10.77
C ARG A 35 10.79 15.46 10.84
N HIS A 36 11.53 15.61 9.74
CA HIS A 36 12.97 15.36 9.74
C HIS A 36 13.73 16.39 10.58
N GLU A 37 13.43 17.67 10.40
CA GLU A 37 14.01 18.77 11.20
C GLU A 37 13.74 18.57 12.70
N LEU A 38 12.51 18.23 13.07
CA LEU A 38 12.13 17.94 14.46
C LEU A 38 12.96 16.79 15.06
N ALA A 39 13.19 15.72 14.29
CA ALA A 39 14.00 14.59 14.75
C ALA A 39 15.46 15.02 15.01
N GLN A 40 16.04 15.79 14.10
CA GLN A 40 17.41 16.29 14.23
C GLN A 40 17.57 17.23 15.43
N LEU A 41 16.62 18.13 15.66
CA LEU A 41 16.62 19.04 16.82
C LEU A 41 16.59 18.29 18.15
N LEU A 42 15.96 17.12 18.19
CA LEU A 42 15.86 16.26 19.37
C LEU A 42 16.99 15.22 19.46
N GLY A 43 17.97 15.26 18.55
CA GLY A 43 19.14 14.38 18.55
C GLY A 43 18.93 13.00 17.93
N PHE A 44 17.84 12.79 17.16
CA PHE A 44 17.57 11.57 16.41
C PHE A 44 17.98 11.72 14.93
N ALA A 45 18.37 10.64 14.27
CA ALA A 45 18.75 10.70 12.84
C ALA A 45 17.51 10.75 11.93
N THR A 46 16.42 10.09 12.34
CA THR A 46 15.19 10.04 11.56
C THR A 46 13.94 10.24 12.43
N PHE A 47 12.84 10.69 11.81
CA PHE A 47 11.56 10.77 12.50
C PHE A 47 11.04 9.39 12.94
N ALA A 48 11.44 8.31 12.25
CA ALA A 48 11.08 6.95 12.63
C ALA A 48 11.70 6.58 14.00
N GLU A 49 12.98 6.90 14.21
CA GLU A 49 13.65 6.71 15.50
C GLU A 49 12.98 7.55 16.61
N LEU A 50 12.75 8.84 16.36
CA LEU A 50 12.04 9.70 17.30
C LEU A 50 10.66 9.13 17.67
N SER A 51 9.93 8.62 16.67
CA SER A 51 8.59 8.05 16.87
C SER A 51 8.60 6.71 17.60
N LEU A 52 9.72 5.97 17.56
CA LEU A 52 9.87 4.69 18.26
C LEU A 52 10.38 4.85 19.69
N ALA A 53 10.97 5.99 20.04
CA ALA A 53 11.57 6.24 21.36
C ALA A 53 10.63 5.98 22.56
N ASN A 54 9.31 6.02 22.34
CA ASN A 54 8.29 5.73 23.36
C ASN A 54 7.37 4.52 23.02
N LYS A 55 7.77 3.67 22.08
CA LYS A 55 7.02 2.48 21.66
C LYS A 55 7.72 1.19 22.10
N VAL A 56 6.98 0.09 22.02
CA VAL A 56 7.47 -1.25 22.42
C VAL A 56 8.50 -1.81 21.43
N ALA A 57 8.44 -1.43 20.16
CA ALA A 57 9.40 -1.91 19.17
C ALA A 57 10.80 -1.36 19.47
N PRO A 58 11.84 -2.22 19.50
CA PRO A 58 13.14 -1.85 20.06
C PRO A 58 14.00 -0.98 19.13
N SER A 59 13.77 -1.02 17.82
CA SER A 59 14.50 -0.21 16.83
C SER A 59 13.75 -0.14 15.51
N VAL A 60 14.18 0.75 14.61
CA VAL A 60 13.67 0.81 13.23
C VAL A 60 13.99 -0.50 12.50
N ASP A 61 15.20 -1.04 12.67
CA ASP A 61 15.62 -2.30 12.04
C ASP A 61 14.73 -3.47 12.46
N ALA A 62 14.40 -3.59 13.75
CA ALA A 62 13.52 -4.66 14.22
C ALA A 62 12.10 -4.56 13.61
N VAL A 63 11.62 -3.33 13.34
CA VAL A 63 10.34 -3.13 12.62
C VAL A 63 10.48 -3.57 11.17
N LEU A 64 11.55 -3.18 10.49
CA LEU A 64 11.81 -3.56 9.10
C LEU A 64 11.95 -5.08 8.95
N ASP A 65 12.73 -5.73 9.82
CA ASP A 65 12.90 -7.18 9.85
C ASP A 65 11.56 -7.89 10.03
N THR A 66 10.70 -7.40 10.93
CA THR A 66 9.36 -7.97 11.13
C THR A 66 8.49 -7.84 9.87
N LEU A 67 8.53 -6.69 9.19
CA LEU A 67 7.79 -6.48 7.94
C LEU A 67 8.33 -7.37 6.81
N GLU A 68 9.64 -7.58 6.78
CA GLU A 68 10.36 -8.39 5.81
C GLU A 68 10.03 -9.88 5.99
N GLU A 69 10.09 -10.39 7.22
CA GLU A 69 9.63 -11.74 7.54
C GLU A 69 8.16 -11.98 7.17
N LEU A 70 7.30 -10.96 7.38
CA LEU A 70 5.90 -11.04 6.98
C LEU A 70 5.76 -11.11 5.46
N ARG A 71 6.50 -10.25 4.74
CA ARG A 71 6.52 -10.22 3.26
C ARG A 71 6.95 -11.57 2.70
N ASP A 72 8.04 -12.15 3.20
CA ASP A 72 8.58 -13.40 2.69
C ASP A 72 7.60 -14.57 2.87
N LYS A 73 6.81 -14.57 3.94
CA LYS A 73 5.76 -15.58 4.18
C LYS A 73 4.49 -15.31 3.36
N ALA A 74 4.11 -14.05 3.17
CA ALA A 74 2.86 -13.65 2.54
C ALA A 74 2.94 -13.61 1.00
N LEU A 75 4.08 -13.20 0.44
CA LEU A 75 4.22 -12.96 -0.99
C LEU A 75 3.98 -14.21 -1.86
N PRO A 76 4.54 -15.40 -1.55
CA PRO A 76 4.29 -16.59 -2.36
C PRO A 76 2.81 -17.00 -2.37
N ARG A 77 2.11 -16.81 -1.23
CA ARG A 77 0.67 -17.08 -1.10
C ARG A 77 -0.15 -16.07 -1.90
N SER A 78 0.16 -14.78 -1.77
CA SER A 78 -0.52 -13.72 -2.53
C SER A 78 -0.36 -13.89 -4.04
N GLN A 79 0.82 -14.32 -4.51
CA GLN A 79 1.03 -14.65 -5.92
C GLN A 79 0.23 -15.87 -6.37
N ALA A 80 0.09 -16.90 -5.53
CA ALA A 80 -0.74 -18.05 -5.83
C ALA A 80 -2.24 -17.69 -5.87
N GLU A 81 -2.71 -16.89 -4.92
CA GLU A 81 -4.08 -16.37 -4.89
C GLU A 81 -4.39 -15.52 -6.12
N LEU A 82 -3.45 -14.64 -6.54
CA LEU A 82 -3.62 -13.84 -7.75
C LEU A 82 -3.72 -14.74 -9.00
N ARG A 83 -2.89 -15.78 -9.11
CA ARG A 83 -3.00 -16.74 -10.22
C ARG A 83 -4.34 -17.44 -10.26
N LEU A 84 -4.84 -17.92 -9.11
CA LEU A 84 -6.16 -18.53 -9.01
C LEU A 84 -7.28 -17.56 -9.42
N LEU A 85 -7.15 -16.29 -9.04
CA LEU A 85 -8.08 -15.23 -9.41
C LEU A 85 -8.06 -14.96 -10.92
N GLU A 86 -6.86 -14.90 -11.53
CA GLU A 86 -6.67 -14.73 -12.96
C GLU A 86 -7.22 -15.92 -13.76
N GLU A 87 -7.01 -17.15 -13.30
CA GLU A 87 -7.57 -18.37 -13.89
C GLU A 87 -9.11 -18.34 -13.85
N PHE A 88 -9.69 -17.98 -12.70
CA PHE A 88 -11.14 -17.86 -12.56
C PHE A 88 -11.73 -16.75 -13.43
N ALA A 89 -11.06 -15.59 -13.51
CA ALA A 89 -11.50 -14.50 -14.38
C ALA A 89 -11.42 -14.90 -15.86
N ALA A 90 -10.33 -15.57 -16.27
CA ALA A 90 -10.14 -16.03 -17.65
C ALA A 90 -11.18 -17.07 -18.07
N SER A 91 -11.63 -17.95 -17.15
CA SER A 91 -12.72 -18.91 -17.44
C SER A 91 -14.07 -18.23 -17.72
N HIS A 92 -14.18 -16.93 -17.46
CA HIS A 92 -15.35 -16.10 -17.73
C HIS A 92 -15.04 -15.05 -18.82
N ASP A 93 -14.08 -15.33 -19.70
CA ASP A 93 -13.67 -14.48 -20.83
C ASP A 93 -13.15 -13.09 -20.43
N HIS A 94 -12.69 -12.90 -19.18
CA HIS A 94 -12.14 -11.62 -18.74
C HIS A 94 -10.72 -11.41 -19.28
N PRO A 95 -10.37 -10.19 -19.73
CA PRO A 95 -9.02 -9.88 -20.19
C PRO A 95 -8.00 -9.93 -19.04
N LEU A 96 -6.84 -10.54 -19.31
CA LEU A 96 -5.68 -10.56 -18.43
C LEU A 96 -4.58 -9.58 -18.91
N PRO A 97 -3.67 -9.14 -18.03
CA PRO A 97 -3.63 -9.40 -16.58
C PRO A 97 -4.73 -8.62 -15.84
N LEU A 98 -5.16 -9.15 -14.68
CA LEU A 98 -6.12 -8.43 -13.85
C LEU A 98 -5.54 -7.09 -13.40
N GLN A 99 -6.34 -6.03 -13.55
CA GLN A 99 -5.97 -4.70 -13.06
C GLN A 99 -6.46 -4.50 -11.62
N GLN A 100 -5.93 -3.48 -10.94
CA GLN A 100 -6.27 -3.18 -9.54
C GLN A 100 -7.78 -2.98 -9.30
N TRP A 101 -8.52 -2.50 -10.30
CA TRP A 101 -9.97 -2.33 -10.23
C TRP A 101 -10.78 -3.59 -10.58
N ASP A 102 -10.11 -4.64 -11.04
CA ASP A 102 -10.71 -5.94 -11.33
C ASP A 102 -10.63 -6.87 -10.11
N ILE A 103 -9.57 -6.76 -9.29
CA ILE A 103 -9.32 -7.63 -8.12
C ILE A 103 -10.50 -7.77 -7.16
N PRO A 104 -11.24 -6.71 -6.77
CA PRO A 104 -12.33 -6.90 -5.80
C PRO A 104 -13.61 -7.50 -6.40
N TYR A 105 -13.73 -7.54 -7.72
CA TYR A 105 -14.90 -8.05 -8.44
C TYR A 105 -14.82 -9.56 -8.66
N TRP A 106 -13.62 -10.04 -9.00
CA TRP A 106 -13.29 -11.45 -9.09
C TRP A 106 -13.04 -12.03 -7.69
#